data_AF-A0A090TDL3-F1
#
_entry.id   AF-A0A090TDL3-F1
#
_cell.length_a   1.000
_cell.length_b   1.000
_cell.length_c   1.000
_cell.angle_alpha   90.00
_cell.angle_beta   90.00
_cell.angle_gamma   90.00
#
_symmetry.space_group_name_H-M   'P 1'
#
loop_
_entity.id
_entity.type
_entity.pdbx_description
1 polymer ?
#
loop_
_entity_poly.entity_id
_entity_poly.type
_entity_poly.pdbx_seq_one_letter_code
_entity_poly.pdbx_strand_id
1 'polypeptide(L)'
;MKIAIVGTGISGLTCGYYLHKDHEVTLYEANDYIGGHTATIDIEHNGKQYAVDTGFIVYNDRTYPNFIKMMNEVGVKGNPTQMSFSVKNAANGLEYNGHTIPTLFAQKRNLLNPTFYRFIFEILRFNKLAKASADDDSLVEQTLGEFLQSNGFSDYFTQNYILPMGAAIWSSTLADMRAFPLRFFLRFFLNHGLLDVVDRPQWYVIEGGSRAYIEPLTRGFQKAYD
;
A
#
# COMPACT_ATOMS: atom_id res chain seq x y z
N MET A 1 -28.08 -15.80 -18.63
CA MET A 1 -26.99 -16.30 -19.51
C MET A 1 -26.07 -17.20 -18.70
N LYS A 2 -25.24 -18.02 -19.35
CA LYS A 2 -24.13 -18.75 -18.70
C LYS A 2 -22.85 -17.93 -18.86
N ILE A 3 -22.19 -17.58 -17.77
CA ILE A 3 -21.00 -16.71 -17.75
C ILE A 3 -19.86 -17.46 -17.08
N ALA A 4 -18.71 -17.54 -17.77
CA ALA A 4 -17.47 -18.05 -17.19
C ALA A 4 -16.57 -16.87 -16.78
N ILE A 5 -16.07 -16.89 -15.54
CA ILE A 5 -15.09 -15.93 -15.02
C ILE A 5 -13.79 -16.71 -14.74
N VAL A 6 -12.68 -16.25 -15.32
CA VAL A 6 -11.36 -16.89 -15.13
C VAL A 6 -10.52 -16.04 -14.19
N GLY A 7 -10.14 -16.63 -13.06
CA GLY A 7 -9.46 -16.00 -11.93
C GLY A 7 -10.42 -15.64 -10.79
N THR A 8 -10.05 -16.02 -9.57
CA THR A 8 -10.83 -15.79 -8.34
C THR A 8 -10.14 -14.80 -7.39
N GLY A 9 -9.33 -13.90 -7.93
CA GLY A 9 -8.92 -12.70 -7.20
C GLY A 9 -10.10 -11.79 -6.89
N ILE A 10 -9.86 -10.70 -6.14
CA ILE A 10 -10.92 -9.76 -5.73
C ILE A 10 -11.78 -9.25 -6.90
N SER A 11 -11.20 -9.04 -8.08
CA SER A 11 -11.93 -8.64 -9.28
C SER A 11 -12.91 -9.72 -9.75
N GLY A 12 -12.45 -10.97 -9.88
CA GLY A 12 -13.27 -12.11 -10.28
C GLY A 12 -14.37 -12.42 -9.29
N LEU A 13 -14.06 -12.39 -7.99
CA LEU A 13 -15.05 -12.56 -6.92
C LEU A 13 -16.09 -11.44 -6.92
N THR A 14 -15.68 -10.20 -7.14
CA THR A 14 -16.60 -9.06 -7.27
C THR A 14 -17.54 -9.25 -8.46
N CYS A 15 -17.01 -9.65 -9.62
CA CYS A 15 -17.82 -9.95 -10.79
C CYS A 15 -18.81 -11.09 -10.51
N GLY A 16 -18.37 -12.19 -9.90
CA GLY A 16 -19.24 -13.30 -9.51
C GLY A 16 -20.34 -12.86 -8.55
N TYR A 17 -19.98 -12.08 -7.53
CA TYR A 17 -20.92 -11.58 -6.53
C TYR A 17 -22.03 -10.70 -7.13
N TYR A 18 -21.75 -9.85 -8.11
CA TYR A 18 -22.82 -9.07 -8.73
C TYR A 18 -23.59 -9.84 -9.81
N LEU A 19 -22.91 -10.63 -10.64
CA LEU A 19 -23.53 -11.28 -11.81
C LEU A 19 -24.38 -12.50 -11.43
N HIS A 20 -24.07 -13.21 -10.34
CA HIS A 20 -24.83 -14.42 -9.98
C HIS A 20 -26.30 -14.16 -9.64
N LYS A 21 -26.66 -12.90 -9.35
CA LYS A 21 -28.04 -12.50 -9.02
C LYS A 21 -29.00 -12.70 -10.21
N ASP A 22 -28.50 -12.55 -11.44
CA ASP A 22 -29.30 -12.59 -12.67
C ASP A 22 -28.80 -13.63 -13.71
N HIS A 23 -27.65 -14.28 -13.44
CA HIS A 23 -26.98 -15.16 -14.38
C HIS A 23 -26.42 -16.43 -13.73
N GLU A 24 -26.27 -17.49 -14.53
CA GLU A 24 -25.56 -18.69 -14.10
C GLU A 24 -24.05 -18.44 -14.28
N VAL A 25 -23.34 -18.24 -13.18
CA VAL A 25 -21.91 -17.92 -13.19
C VAL A 25 -21.09 -19.16 -12.80
N THR A 26 -20.00 -19.40 -13.52
CA THR A 26 -18.96 -20.40 -13.18
C THR A 26 -17.62 -19.68 -13.05
N LEU A 27 -16.94 -19.86 -11.92
CA LEU A 27 -15.60 -19.31 -11.69
C LEU A 27 -14.56 -20.42 -11.89
N TYR A 28 -13.48 -20.10 -12.57
CA TYR A 28 -12.33 -20.98 -12.77
C TYR A 28 -11.11 -20.37 -12.08
N GLU A 29 -10.42 -21.15 -11.26
CA GLU A 29 -9.17 -20.76 -10.59
C GLU A 29 -8.07 -21.75 -10.98
N ALA A 30 -6.86 -21.23 -11.17
CA ALA A 30 -5.70 -22.06 -11.48
C ALA A 30 -5.06 -22.67 -10.22
N ASN A 31 -5.18 -21.96 -9.09
CA ASN A 31 -4.70 -22.42 -7.79
C ASN A 31 -5.66 -23.42 -7.13
N ASP A 32 -5.18 -24.08 -6.08
CA ASP A 32 -5.97 -24.94 -5.18
C ASP A 32 -6.75 -24.15 -4.11
N TYR A 33 -6.66 -22.82 -4.13
CA TYR A 33 -7.39 -21.89 -3.27
C TYR A 33 -7.93 -20.71 -4.09
N ILE A 34 -8.98 -20.07 -3.56
CA ILE A 34 -9.56 -18.86 -4.15
C ILE A 34 -9.07 -17.59 -3.42
N GLY A 35 -9.12 -16.44 -4.08
CA GLY A 35 -8.76 -15.14 -3.49
C GLY A 35 -7.53 -14.46 -4.12
N GLY A 36 -6.75 -15.17 -4.93
CA GLY A 36 -5.56 -14.62 -5.61
C GLY A 36 -4.55 -14.02 -4.62
N HIS A 37 -4.20 -12.74 -4.77
CA HIS A 37 -3.28 -12.03 -3.84
C HIS A 37 -3.83 -11.84 -2.41
N THR A 38 -5.06 -12.27 -2.15
CA THR A 38 -5.60 -12.37 -0.79
C THR A 38 -4.92 -13.54 -0.08
N ALA A 39 -3.74 -13.27 0.49
CA ALA A 39 -2.93 -14.26 1.16
C ALA A 39 -2.92 -13.97 2.66
N THR A 40 -3.56 -14.84 3.42
CA THR A 40 -3.58 -14.80 4.89
C THR A 40 -3.10 -16.15 5.40
N ILE A 41 -2.13 -16.18 6.30
CA ILE A 41 -1.53 -17.40 6.89
C ILE A 41 -1.91 -17.47 8.36
N ASP A 42 -2.41 -18.63 8.81
CA ASP A 42 -2.67 -18.85 10.23
C ASP A 42 -1.38 -19.26 10.94
N ILE A 43 -1.06 -18.58 12.03
CA ILE A 43 0.06 -18.92 12.89
C ILE A 43 -0.39 -19.04 14.34
N GLU A 44 0.17 -20.00 15.05
CA GLU A 44 0.09 -20.07 16.49
C GLU A 44 1.34 -19.45 17.12
N HIS A 45 1.16 -18.48 18.00
CA HIS A 45 2.24 -17.89 18.75
C HIS A 45 1.84 -17.69 20.22
N ASN A 46 2.61 -18.28 21.14
CA ASN A 46 2.35 -18.26 22.59
C ASN A 46 0.92 -18.71 22.96
N GLY A 47 0.42 -19.77 22.31
CA GLY A 47 -0.92 -20.33 22.57
C GLY A 47 -2.08 -19.47 22.03
N LYS A 48 -1.79 -18.44 21.22
CA LYS A 48 -2.80 -17.62 20.54
C LYS A 48 -2.69 -17.81 19.03
N GLN A 49 -3.85 -17.95 18.38
CA GLN A 49 -3.95 -18.01 16.93
C GLN A 49 -3.99 -16.60 16.34
N TYR A 50 -3.30 -16.41 15.22
CA TYR A 50 -3.25 -15.16 14.46
C TYR A 50 -3.44 -15.45 12.99
N ALA A 51 -4.24 -14.61 12.33
CA ALA A 51 -4.35 -14.55 10.88
C ALA A 51 -3.43 -13.43 10.37
N VAL A 52 -2.36 -13.80 9.65
CA VAL A 52 -1.33 -12.86 9.17
C VAL A 52 -1.43 -12.68 7.68
N ASP A 53 -1.73 -11.47 7.25
CA ASP A 53 -1.78 -11.12 5.83
C ASP A 53 -0.37 -10.92 5.25
N THR A 54 -0.10 -11.54 4.10
CA THR A 54 1.19 -11.51 3.41
C THR A 54 1.12 -10.94 1.99
N GLY A 55 -0.10 -10.73 1.46
CA GLY A 55 -0.35 -10.12 0.15
C GLY A 55 -1.02 -8.76 0.30
N PHE A 56 -2.34 -8.72 0.06
CA PHE A 56 -3.15 -7.57 0.45
C PHE A 56 -3.28 -7.52 1.98
N ILE A 57 -2.97 -6.38 2.60
CA ILE A 57 -2.92 -6.22 4.06
C ILE A 57 -3.78 -5.03 4.52
N VAL A 58 -3.82 -3.95 3.74
CA VAL A 58 -4.40 -2.67 4.16
C VAL A 58 -5.09 -1.94 3.01
N TYR A 59 -6.08 -1.12 3.35
CA TYR A 59 -6.74 -0.18 2.46
C TYR A 59 -7.00 1.16 3.18
N ASN A 60 -7.40 2.19 2.42
CA ASN A 60 -7.73 3.49 2.99
C ASN A 60 -9.01 4.10 2.38
N ASP A 61 -9.62 5.01 3.13
CA ASP A 61 -10.88 5.68 2.79
C ASP A 61 -10.84 6.53 1.51
N ARG A 62 -9.68 7.05 1.13
CA ARG A 62 -9.49 7.88 -0.07
C ARG A 62 -9.35 7.06 -1.35
N THR A 63 -8.52 6.02 -1.32
CA THR A 63 -8.11 5.25 -2.51
C THR A 63 -9.08 4.11 -2.83
N TYR A 64 -9.81 3.60 -1.84
CA TYR A 64 -10.59 2.37 -1.95
C TYR A 64 -12.10 2.53 -1.73
N PRO A 65 -12.78 3.57 -2.26
CA PRO A 65 -14.20 3.80 -1.97
C PRO A 65 -15.10 2.65 -2.42
N ASN A 66 -14.81 2.05 -3.59
CA ASN A 66 -15.60 0.92 -4.10
C ASN A 66 -15.38 -0.36 -3.29
N PHE A 67 -14.14 -0.61 -2.86
CA PHE A 67 -13.84 -1.76 -2.01
C PHE A 67 -14.51 -1.62 -0.63
N ILE A 68 -14.47 -0.43 -0.03
CA ILE A 68 -15.17 -0.15 1.23
C ILE A 68 -16.68 -0.36 1.08
N LYS A 69 -17.27 0.16 0.01
CA LYS A 69 -18.70 -0.07 -0.29
C LYS A 69 -19.01 -1.56 -0.41
N MET A 70 -18.16 -2.32 -1.09
CA MET A 70 -18.29 -3.77 -1.24
C MET A 70 -18.22 -4.49 0.12
N MET A 71 -17.22 -4.18 0.95
CA MET A 71 -17.07 -4.77 2.28
C MET A 71 -18.28 -4.49 3.16
N ASN A 72 -18.81 -3.26 3.11
CA ASN A 72 -20.04 -2.90 3.81
C ASN A 72 -21.26 -3.68 3.30
N GLU A 73 -21.39 -3.91 1.98
CA GLU A 73 -22.48 -4.70 1.39
C GLU A 73 -22.46 -6.16 1.88
N VAL A 74 -21.26 -6.75 2.02
CA VAL A 74 -21.10 -8.15 2.47
C VAL A 74 -20.92 -8.31 3.98
N GLY A 75 -20.99 -7.22 4.74
CA GLY A 75 -20.89 -7.23 6.20
C GLY A 75 -19.48 -7.49 6.76
N VAL A 76 -18.44 -7.29 5.95
CA VAL A 76 -17.03 -7.44 6.37
C VAL A 76 -16.54 -6.14 6.99
N LYS A 77 -15.99 -6.24 8.21
CA LYS A 77 -15.55 -5.07 8.98
C LYS A 77 -14.08 -4.74 8.76
N GLY A 78 -13.81 -3.45 8.69
CA GLY A 78 -12.46 -2.88 8.73
C GLY A 78 -12.12 -2.33 10.11
N ASN A 79 -10.94 -2.65 10.61
CA ASN A 79 -10.40 -2.05 11.82
C ASN A 79 -9.45 -0.90 11.47
N PRO A 80 -9.65 0.31 12.04
CA PRO A 80 -8.71 1.41 11.86
C PRO A 80 -7.30 0.99 12.25
N THR A 81 -6.33 1.30 11.40
CA THR A 81 -4.91 1.07 11.63
C THR A 81 -4.10 2.29 11.25
N GLN A 82 -2.81 2.26 11.57
CA GLN A 82 -1.86 3.29 11.17
C GLN A 82 -0.82 2.68 10.23
N MET A 83 -0.58 3.36 9.12
CA MET A 83 0.59 3.10 8.28
C MET A 83 1.69 4.10 8.66
N SER A 84 2.71 3.63 9.37
CA SER A 84 3.87 4.44 9.77
C SER A 84 5.14 3.97 9.05
N PHE A 85 6.11 4.87 8.93
CA PHE A 85 7.40 4.58 8.30
C PHE A 85 8.55 5.07 9.18
N SER A 86 9.52 4.19 9.42
CA SER A 86 10.76 4.46 10.12
C SER A 86 11.95 3.98 9.30
N VAL A 87 13.07 4.67 9.46
CA VAL A 87 14.34 4.30 8.85
C VAL A 87 15.39 4.18 9.93
N LYS A 88 16.15 3.10 9.86
CA LYS A 88 17.43 2.92 10.54
C LYS A 88 18.49 2.67 9.49
N ASN A 89 19.38 3.62 9.28
CA ASN A 89 20.52 3.47 8.39
C ASN A 89 21.79 3.24 9.22
N ALA A 90 22.25 1.99 9.24
CA ALA A 90 23.43 1.62 10.02
C ALA A 90 24.74 2.25 9.49
N ALA A 91 24.82 2.56 8.19
CA ALA A 91 26.03 3.09 7.58
C ALA A 91 26.37 4.52 8.02
N ASN A 92 25.35 5.33 8.31
CA ASN A 92 25.52 6.71 8.81
C ASN A 92 24.94 6.92 10.23
N GLY A 93 24.39 5.85 10.83
CA GLY A 93 23.79 5.87 12.16
C GLY A 93 22.49 6.66 12.27
N LEU A 94 21.84 7.05 11.16
CA LEU A 94 20.57 7.78 11.18
C LEU A 94 19.42 6.87 11.64
N GLU A 95 18.63 7.36 12.59
CA GLU A 95 17.36 6.75 12.97
C GLU A 95 16.29 7.84 13.09
N TYR A 96 15.14 7.65 12.44
CA TYR A 96 13.99 8.54 12.58
C TYR A 96 12.69 7.81 12.23
N ASN A 97 11.57 8.36 12.71
CA ASN A 97 10.23 7.98 12.28
C ASN A 97 9.40 9.24 12.00
N GLY A 98 8.79 9.31 10.83
CA GLY A 98 8.08 10.50 10.34
C GLY A 98 6.65 10.68 10.85
N HIS A 99 6.23 9.95 11.89
CA HIS A 99 4.86 10.00 12.41
C HIS A 99 4.59 11.24 13.27
N THR A 100 5.52 11.60 14.15
CA THR A 100 5.40 12.76 15.06
C THR A 100 6.73 13.52 15.16
N ILE A 101 6.71 14.75 15.70
CA ILE A 101 7.94 15.51 15.95
C ILE A 101 8.88 14.79 16.94
N PRO A 102 8.42 14.26 18.09
CA PRO A 102 9.29 13.49 18.99
C PRO A 102 9.93 12.27 18.32
N THR A 103 9.20 11.55 17.46
CA THR A 103 9.73 10.38 16.77
C THR A 103 10.64 10.76 15.60
N LEU A 104 10.45 11.94 14.99
CA LEU A 104 11.34 12.48 13.97
C LEU A 104 12.70 12.86 14.59
N PHE A 105 12.68 13.42 15.80
CA PHE A 105 13.87 13.74 16.59
C PHE A 105 14.20 12.67 17.65
N ALA A 106 13.89 11.40 17.36
CA ALA A 106 14.22 10.27 18.25
C ALA A 106 15.71 10.28 18.65
N GLN A 107 16.58 10.71 17.73
CA GLN A 107 17.96 11.06 18.04
C GLN A 107 18.09 12.55 18.39
N LYS A 108 18.17 12.87 19.70
CA LYS A 108 18.25 14.27 20.19
C LYS A 108 19.38 15.11 19.57
N ARG A 109 20.50 14.49 19.17
CA ARG A 109 21.59 15.16 18.45
C ARG A 109 21.14 15.86 17.16
N ASN A 110 20.05 15.40 16.56
CA ASN A 110 19.51 15.98 15.33
C ASN A 110 18.88 17.35 15.55
N LEU A 111 18.59 17.76 16.78
CA LEU A 111 18.15 19.12 17.12
C LEU A 111 19.20 20.19 16.80
N LEU A 112 20.48 19.81 16.72
CA LEU A 112 21.59 20.72 16.41
C LEU A 112 22.28 20.35 15.08
N ASN A 113 21.70 19.46 14.28
CA ASN A 113 22.31 18.92 13.07
C ASN A 113 21.79 19.64 11.80
N PRO A 114 22.54 20.57 11.19
CA PRO A 114 22.08 21.31 10.01
C PRO A 114 21.78 20.39 8.81
N THR A 115 22.50 19.27 8.67
CA THR A 115 22.23 18.27 7.63
C THR A 115 20.86 17.64 7.80
N PHE A 116 20.42 17.41 9.04
CA PHE A 116 19.09 16.86 9.33
C PHE A 116 17.97 17.85 9.02
N TYR A 117 18.17 19.14 9.28
CA TYR A 117 17.20 20.17 8.88
C TYR A 117 17.11 20.32 7.36
N ARG A 118 18.24 20.28 6.64
CA ARG A 118 18.24 20.23 5.17
C ARG A 118 17.46 19.02 4.65
N PHE A 119 17.67 17.86 5.26
CA PHE A 119 16.94 16.63 4.94
C PHE A 119 15.42 16.79 5.11
N ILE A 120 14.96 17.35 6.23
CA ILE A 120 13.53 17.63 6.45
C ILE A 120 13.00 18.61 5.39
N PHE A 121 13.75 19.66 5.08
CA PHE A 121 13.36 20.60 4.04
C PHE A 121 13.24 19.92 2.66
N GLU A 122 14.16 19.02 2.32
CA GLU A 122 14.09 18.24 1.09
C GLU A 122 12.87 17.32 1.04
N ILE A 123 12.43 16.73 2.16
CA ILE A 123 11.16 15.98 2.26
C ILE A 123 9.98 16.89 1.89
N LEU A 124 9.88 18.06 2.51
CA LEU A 124 8.79 19.00 2.23
C LEU A 124 8.82 19.50 0.78
N ARG A 125 10.02 19.76 0.25
CA ARG A 125 10.22 20.16 -1.15
C ARG A 125 9.79 19.05 -2.10
N PHE A 126 10.19 17.81 -1.83
CA PHE A 126 9.78 16.64 -2.62
C PHE A 126 8.27 16.50 -2.63
N ASN A 127 7.61 16.52 -1.47
CA ASN A 127 6.16 16.40 -1.39
C ASN A 127 5.43 17.47 -2.20
N LYS A 128 5.92 18.72 -2.16
CA LYS A 128 5.36 19.82 -2.95
C LYS A 128 5.52 19.59 -4.46
N LEU A 129 6.74 19.26 -4.91
CA LEU A 129 7.01 19.01 -6.34
C LEU A 129 6.26 17.79 -6.85
N ALA A 130 6.24 16.71 -6.07
CA ALA A 130 5.51 15.48 -6.37
C ALA A 130 4.02 15.74 -6.59
N LYS A 131 3.37 16.49 -5.68
CA LYS A 131 1.96 16.87 -5.82
C LYS A 131 1.69 17.73 -7.06
N ALA A 132 2.58 18.68 -7.36
CA ALA A 132 2.45 19.52 -8.54
C ALA A 132 2.65 18.75 -9.86
N SER A 133 3.34 17.61 -9.81
CA SER A 133 3.75 16.82 -10.98
C SER A 133 2.92 15.55 -11.18
N ALA A 134 2.04 15.18 -10.24
CA ALA A 134 1.34 13.89 -10.26
C ALA A 134 0.38 13.69 -11.44
N ASP A 135 -0.11 14.79 -12.01
CA ASP A 135 -1.02 14.82 -13.17
C ASP A 135 -0.32 15.25 -14.47
N ASP A 136 1.01 15.39 -14.47
CA ASP A 136 1.76 15.73 -15.67
C ASP A 136 2.01 14.49 -16.52
N ASP A 137 1.32 14.43 -17.66
CA ASP A 137 1.42 13.32 -18.62
C ASP A 137 2.76 13.30 -19.38
N SER A 138 3.57 14.35 -19.32
CA SER A 138 4.92 14.35 -19.92
C SER A 138 5.92 13.49 -19.16
N LEU A 139 5.58 13.06 -17.94
CA LEU A 139 6.46 12.29 -17.05
C LEU A 139 6.39 10.77 -17.24
N VAL A 140 5.68 10.29 -18.27
CA VAL A 140 5.48 8.85 -18.52
C VAL A 140 6.81 8.09 -18.69
N GLU A 141 7.77 8.70 -19.38
CA GLU A 141 9.07 8.08 -19.70
C GLU A 141 10.16 8.38 -18.67
N GLN A 142 9.88 9.18 -17.63
CA GLN A 142 10.88 9.52 -16.62
C GLN A 142 10.91 8.51 -15.47
N THR A 143 12.11 8.28 -14.95
CA THR A 143 12.35 7.50 -13.73
C THR A 143 12.37 8.39 -12.49
N LEU A 144 12.14 7.78 -11.33
CA LEU A 144 12.30 8.46 -10.03
C LEU A 144 13.72 9.05 -9.89
N GLY A 145 14.75 8.33 -10.33
CA GLY A 145 16.14 8.78 -10.28
C GLY A 145 16.40 10.05 -11.08
N GLU A 146 15.91 10.12 -12.31
CA GLU A 146 16.07 11.31 -13.18
C GLU A 146 15.34 12.52 -12.60
N PHE A 147 14.15 12.32 -12.01
CA PHE A 147 13.43 13.38 -11.32
C PHE A 147 14.21 13.91 -10.11
N LEU A 148 14.78 13.02 -9.31
CA LEU A 148 15.56 13.38 -8.14
C LEU A 148 16.83 14.14 -8.52
N GLN A 149 17.51 13.72 -9.59
CA GLN A 149 18.71 14.36 -10.10
C GLN A 149 18.42 15.73 -10.71
N SER A 150 17.42 15.82 -11.60
CA SER A 150 17.07 17.07 -12.29
C SER A 150 16.59 18.17 -11.34
N ASN A 151 15.98 17.80 -10.22
CA ASN A 151 15.53 18.73 -9.17
C ASN A 151 16.58 18.94 -8.05
N GLY A 152 17.79 18.40 -8.19
CA GLY A 152 18.90 18.63 -7.27
C GLY A 152 18.62 18.14 -5.84
N PHE A 153 18.05 16.95 -5.69
CA PHE A 153 17.92 16.30 -4.38
C PHE A 153 19.24 15.67 -3.95
N SER A 154 19.57 15.80 -2.67
CA SER A 154 20.82 15.25 -2.12
C SER A 154 20.79 13.73 -2.04
N ASP A 155 21.99 13.12 -2.07
CA ASP A 155 22.15 11.69 -1.79
C ASP A 155 21.67 11.33 -0.38
N TYR A 156 21.86 12.25 0.58
CA TYR A 156 21.37 12.05 1.94
C TYR A 156 19.85 11.92 1.96
N PHE A 157 19.12 12.80 1.28
CA PHE A 157 17.67 12.68 1.14
C PHE A 157 17.25 11.39 0.41
N THR A 158 17.85 11.13 -0.74
CA THR A 158 17.42 10.00 -1.58
C THR A 158 17.65 8.65 -0.93
N GLN A 159 18.82 8.44 -0.29
CA GLN A 159 19.17 7.18 0.35
C GLN A 159 18.55 6.97 1.73
N ASN A 160 18.05 8.03 2.37
CA ASN A 160 17.48 7.92 3.73
C ASN A 160 15.97 8.14 3.81
N TYR A 161 15.31 8.54 2.72
CA TYR A 161 13.86 8.74 2.71
C TYR A 161 13.19 8.07 1.52
N ILE A 162 13.35 8.64 0.32
CA ILE A 162 12.43 8.31 -0.78
C ILE A 162 12.70 6.93 -1.40
N LEU A 163 13.97 6.57 -1.62
CA LEU A 163 14.32 5.27 -2.18
C LEU A 163 14.05 4.13 -1.18
N PRO A 164 14.42 4.23 0.12
CA PRO A 164 14.04 3.20 1.09
C PRO A 164 12.53 3.05 1.26
N MET A 165 11.77 4.14 1.27
CA MET A 165 10.32 4.09 1.39
C MET A 165 9.69 3.36 0.20
N GLY A 166 10.08 3.72 -1.02
CA GLY A 166 9.63 3.01 -2.21
C GLY A 166 10.06 1.55 -2.19
N ALA A 167 11.33 1.27 -1.91
CA ALA A 167 11.86 -0.10 -1.86
C ALA A 167 11.09 -0.99 -0.87
N ALA A 168 10.69 -0.45 0.28
CA ALA A 168 9.87 -1.17 1.26
C ALA A 168 8.46 -1.50 0.74
N ILE A 169 7.84 -0.60 -0.03
CA ILE A 169 6.49 -0.80 -0.58
C ILE A 169 6.50 -1.84 -1.71
N TRP A 170 7.47 -1.76 -2.61
CA TRP A 170 7.55 -2.63 -3.80
C TRP A 170 8.51 -3.81 -3.65
N SER A 171 9.02 -4.07 -2.44
CA SER A 171 9.96 -5.16 -2.15
C SER A 171 11.14 -5.22 -3.15
N SER A 172 11.74 -4.06 -3.42
CA SER A 172 12.78 -3.89 -4.45
C SER A 172 14.11 -3.46 -3.84
N THR A 173 15.19 -3.47 -4.64
CA THR A 173 16.42 -2.79 -4.23
C THR A 173 16.29 -1.28 -4.36
N LEU A 174 17.24 -0.53 -3.76
CA LEU A 174 17.31 0.93 -3.96
C LEU A 174 17.65 1.29 -5.42
N ALA A 175 18.39 0.43 -6.13
CA ALA A 175 18.73 0.63 -7.53
C ALA A 175 17.49 0.47 -8.41
N ASP A 176 16.70 -0.58 -8.18
CA ASP A 176 15.42 -0.78 -8.88
C ASP A 176 14.45 0.37 -8.62
N MET A 177 14.40 0.85 -7.36
CA MET A 177 13.55 1.98 -7.00
C MET A 177 13.99 3.28 -7.68
N ARG A 178 15.30 3.46 -7.90
CA ARG A 178 15.81 4.60 -8.67
C ARG A 178 15.39 4.54 -10.14
N ALA A 179 15.29 3.34 -10.72
CA ALA A 179 14.81 3.13 -12.09
C ALA A 179 13.28 3.08 -12.20
N PHE A 180 12.55 3.24 -11.09
CA PHE A 180 11.11 3.04 -11.05
C PHE A 180 10.36 4.13 -11.83
N PRO A 181 9.27 3.80 -12.56
CA PRO A 181 8.50 4.77 -13.33
C PRO A 181 7.93 5.90 -12.47
N LEU A 182 8.31 7.15 -12.75
CA LEU A 182 7.98 8.31 -11.93
C LEU A 182 6.48 8.55 -11.83
N ARG A 183 5.76 8.52 -12.95
CA ARG A 183 4.31 8.77 -12.97
C ARG A 183 3.54 7.80 -12.06
N PHE A 184 3.89 6.52 -12.12
CA PHE A 184 3.27 5.51 -11.26
C PHE A 184 3.63 5.74 -9.79
N PHE A 185 4.90 6.04 -9.49
CA PHE A 185 5.36 6.38 -8.15
C PHE A 185 4.58 7.57 -7.54
N LEU A 186 4.50 8.69 -8.25
CA LEU A 186 3.86 9.92 -7.77
C LEU A 186 2.37 9.72 -7.51
N ARG A 187 1.66 9.08 -8.45
CA ARG A 187 0.23 8.78 -8.29
C ARG A 187 -0.03 7.84 -7.14
N PHE A 188 0.79 6.79 -6.99
CA PHE A 188 0.69 5.91 -5.84
C PHE A 188 0.86 6.68 -4.54
N PHE A 189 1.92 7.48 -4.41
CA PHE A 189 2.20 8.26 -3.21
C PHE A 189 1.11 9.28 -2.89
N LEU A 190 0.52 9.90 -3.91
CA LEU A 190 -0.59 10.84 -3.76
C LEU A 190 -1.86 10.16 -3.25
N ASN A 191 -2.28 9.07 -3.90
CA ASN A 191 -3.50 8.34 -3.55
C ASN A 191 -3.44 7.82 -2.10
N HIS A 192 -2.27 7.30 -1.71
CA HIS A 192 -2.06 6.71 -0.39
C HIS A 192 -1.69 7.74 0.70
N GLY A 193 -1.68 9.04 0.39
CA GLY A 193 -1.41 10.11 1.35
C GLY A 193 0.03 10.11 1.91
N LEU A 194 0.97 9.49 1.20
CA LEU A 194 2.38 9.42 1.61
C LEU A 194 3.11 10.77 1.44
N LEU A 195 2.55 11.67 0.64
CA LEU A 195 3.02 13.05 0.46
C LEU A 195 2.40 14.03 1.46
N ASP A 196 1.45 13.57 2.29
CA ASP A 196 0.67 14.41 3.18
C ASP A 196 1.30 14.51 4.58
N VAL A 197 1.44 15.74 5.07
CA VAL A 197 1.90 16.02 6.44
C VAL A 197 0.71 16.15 7.40
N VAL A 198 -0.44 16.60 6.89
CA VAL A 198 -1.72 16.74 7.58
C VAL A 198 -2.81 16.11 6.71
N ASP A 199 -3.95 15.76 7.30
CA ASP A 199 -5.10 15.20 6.58
C ASP A 199 -4.76 13.92 5.79
N ARG A 200 -4.09 12.98 6.48
CA ARG A 200 -3.77 11.66 5.92
C ARG A 200 -5.04 10.79 5.88
N PRO A 201 -5.19 9.93 4.86
CA PRO A 201 -6.33 9.03 4.80
C PRO A 201 -6.32 8.05 5.98
N GLN A 202 -7.49 7.66 6.45
CA GLN A 202 -7.58 6.64 7.50
C GLN A 202 -7.32 5.28 6.85
N TRP A 203 -6.34 4.56 7.40
CA TRP A 203 -6.01 3.20 6.98
C TRP A 203 -6.81 2.18 7.76
N TYR A 204 -7.08 1.04 7.14
CA TYR A 204 -7.83 -0.07 7.72
C TYR A 204 -7.17 -1.41 7.37
N VAL A 205 -7.31 -2.37 8.27
CA VAL A 205 -7.11 -3.81 8.00
C VAL A 205 -8.45 -4.52 8.07
N ILE A 206 -8.61 -5.64 7.37
CA ILE A 206 -9.82 -6.46 7.48
C ILE A 206 -9.80 -7.24 8.79
N GLU A 207 -10.89 -7.20 9.54
CA GLU A 207 -11.04 -8.00 10.76
C GLU A 207 -11.04 -9.51 10.41
N GLY A 208 -10.17 -10.28 11.05
CA GLY A 208 -9.99 -11.71 10.74
C GLY A 208 -9.03 -12.02 9.58
N GLY A 209 -8.34 -11.01 9.06
CA GLY A 209 -7.42 -11.13 7.93
C GLY A 209 -8.12 -10.95 6.58
N SER A 210 -7.34 -10.65 5.55
CA SER A 210 -7.86 -10.27 4.23
C SER A 210 -8.68 -11.38 3.57
N ARG A 211 -8.48 -12.66 3.92
CA ARG A 211 -9.34 -13.76 3.45
C ARG A 211 -10.80 -13.64 3.90
N ALA A 212 -11.12 -12.85 4.92
CA ALA A 212 -12.43 -12.82 5.56
C ALA A 212 -13.57 -12.34 4.64
N TYR A 213 -13.26 -11.67 3.53
CA TYR A 213 -14.29 -11.30 2.54
C TYR A 213 -14.60 -12.39 1.52
N ILE A 214 -13.80 -13.45 1.43
CA ILE A 214 -13.95 -14.47 0.38
C ILE A 214 -15.29 -15.20 0.55
N GLU A 215 -15.55 -15.75 1.74
CA GLU A 215 -16.79 -16.49 2.00
C GLU A 215 -18.05 -15.62 1.81
N PRO A 216 -18.11 -14.39 2.35
CA PRO A 216 -19.25 -13.49 2.09
C PRO A 216 -19.44 -13.17 0.60
N LEU A 217 -18.36 -13.08 -0.18
CA LEU A 217 -18.41 -12.84 -1.62
C LEU A 217 -18.86 -14.07 -2.41
N THR A 218 -18.65 -15.30 -1.93
CA THR A 218 -19.00 -16.52 -2.68
C THR A 218 -20.30 -17.17 -2.23
N ARG A 219 -20.79 -16.87 -1.02
CA ARG A 219 -21.95 -17.54 -0.40
C ARG A 219 -23.16 -17.69 -1.31
N GLY A 220 -23.45 -16.70 -2.16
CA GLY A 220 -24.63 -16.69 -3.04
C GLY A 220 -24.55 -17.61 -4.26
N PHE A 221 -23.36 -18.12 -4.61
CA PHE A 221 -23.15 -18.94 -5.82
C PHE A 221 -22.12 -20.07 -5.66
N GLN A 222 -21.58 -20.26 -4.46
CA GLN A 222 -20.78 -21.43 -4.15
C GLN A 222 -21.70 -22.66 -4.13
N LYS A 223 -21.52 -23.55 -5.10
CA LYS A 223 -22.15 -24.87 -5.03
C LYS A 223 -21.38 -25.69 -4.01
N ALA A 224 -22.07 -26.18 -2.98
CA ALA A 224 -21.54 -27.27 -2.18
C ALA A 224 -21.37 -28.47 -3.11
N TYR A 225 -20.12 -28.87 -3.35
CA TYR A 225 -19.84 -30.18 -3.90
C TYR A 225 -19.79 -31.12 -2.69
N ASP A 226 -20.83 -31.94 -2.53
CA ASP A 226 -20.87 -33.07 -1.59
C ASP A 226 -19.81 -34.12 -1.96
#